data_AF-A0A973H9I0-F1
#
_entry.id   AF-A0A973H9I0-F1
#
_cell.length_a   1.000
_cell.length_b   1.000
_cell.length_c   1.000
_cell.angle_alpha   90.00
_cell.angle_beta   90.00
_cell.angle_gamma   90.00
#
_symmetry.space_group_name_H-M   'P 1'
#
loop_
_entity.id
_entity.type
_entity.pdbx_description
1 polymer ?
#
loop_
_entity_poly.entity_id
_entity_poly.type
_entity_poly.pdbx_seq_one_letter_code
_entity_poly.pdbx_strand_id
1 'polypeptide(L)'
;MPSTAGPRSHSPVSELAPSRRGFLRTSLGVSAGVLAAPTFASWLGAADAKAATAALAFVDDYRTNVVANQTPETNAVIRALGGFAEIWKTGGAWNTGTPLLPEILRANMRYCARLTRARTEAQAKEAFVYDRQHQSYAMIGALGPLADLYKSGAKAVTSITSAPDTTPATTISDAVPADAPAGSALGA
;
A
#
# COMPACT_ATOMS: atom_id res chain seq x y z
N MET A 1 24.35 49.50 -15.35
CA MET A 1 23.65 50.81 -15.33
C MET A 1 24.11 51.56 -16.57
N PRO A 2 23.20 52.07 -17.42
CA PRO A 2 22.08 52.89 -16.98
C PRO A 2 20.69 52.34 -17.33
N SER A 3 19.77 52.55 -16.40
CA SER A 3 18.33 52.62 -16.65
C SER A 3 17.99 53.86 -17.47
N THR A 4 16.91 53.78 -18.24
CA THR A 4 16.09 54.95 -18.58
C THR A 4 14.63 54.53 -18.56
N ALA A 5 13.92 54.97 -17.53
CA ALA A 5 12.48 54.85 -17.40
C ALA A 5 11.81 56.09 -18.01
N GLY A 6 10.69 55.89 -18.68
CA GLY A 6 9.75 56.93 -19.13
C GLY A 6 8.40 56.30 -19.47
N PRO A 7 7.28 57.00 -19.20
CA PRO A 7 6.12 56.41 -18.52
C PRO A 7 5.02 55.95 -19.49
N ARG A 8 4.19 54.98 -19.07
CA ARG A 8 2.84 54.84 -19.64
C ARG A 8 1.79 54.81 -18.55
N SER A 9 0.85 55.72 -18.71
CA SER A 9 -0.31 56.00 -17.88
C SER A 9 -1.13 54.77 -17.50
N HIS A 10 -1.53 54.78 -16.25
CA HIS A 10 -2.68 54.03 -15.73
C HIS A 10 -3.99 54.75 -16.10
N SER A 11 -4.98 54.00 -16.56
CA SER A 11 -6.39 54.21 -16.18
C SER A 11 -7.17 52.90 -16.36
N PRO A 12 -8.20 52.67 -15.54
CA PRO A 12 -8.53 51.36 -15.02
C PRO A 12 -9.68 50.72 -15.81
N VAL A 13 -9.54 49.45 -16.17
CA VAL A 13 -10.70 48.63 -16.49
C VAL A 13 -11.14 47.98 -15.18
N SER A 14 -12.07 48.65 -14.50
CA SER A 14 -12.96 48.01 -13.54
C SER A 14 -13.86 47.06 -14.32
N GLU A 15 -13.73 45.75 -14.12
CA GLU A 15 -14.89 44.86 -14.14
C GLU A 15 -14.57 43.49 -13.49
N LEU A 16 -15.17 43.32 -12.31
CA LEU A 16 -15.77 42.08 -11.77
C LEU A 16 -14.85 40.86 -11.57
N ALA A 17 -13.90 40.98 -10.63
CA ALA A 17 -13.41 39.82 -9.89
C ALA A 17 -14.45 39.44 -8.80
N PRO A 18 -15.02 38.22 -8.79
CA PRO A 18 -15.91 37.80 -7.72
C PRO A 18 -15.13 37.73 -6.40
N SER A 19 -15.60 38.45 -5.39
CA SER A 19 -14.98 38.49 -4.07
C SER A 19 -15.07 37.09 -3.40
N ARG A 20 -13.92 36.46 -3.14
CA ARG A 20 -13.81 35.15 -2.47
C ARG A 20 -14.19 35.19 -0.97
N ARG A 21 -14.76 36.28 -0.48
CA ARG A 21 -15.18 36.44 0.94
C ARG A 21 -16.70 36.60 1.14
N GLY A 22 -17.51 36.60 0.08
CA GLY A 22 -18.98 36.65 0.17
C GLY A 22 -19.70 35.30 0.03
N PHE A 23 -19.04 34.28 -0.53
CA PHE A 23 -19.71 33.03 -0.94
C PHE A 23 -19.94 32.02 0.19
N LEU A 24 -19.50 32.32 1.41
CA LEU A 24 -19.67 31.44 2.58
C LEU A 24 -20.75 31.91 3.58
N ARG A 25 -21.66 32.82 3.17
CA ARG A 25 -22.68 33.37 4.08
C ARG A 25 -24.14 33.26 3.66
N THR A 26 -24.48 32.61 2.56
CA THR A 26 -25.89 32.51 2.15
C THR A 26 -26.21 31.19 1.45
N SER A 27 -26.29 30.13 2.25
CA SER A 27 -27.05 28.92 1.90
C SER A 27 -27.42 28.14 3.16
N LEU A 28 -28.14 28.79 4.08
CA LEU A 28 -29.05 28.10 5.00
C LEU A 28 -30.45 28.32 4.44
N GLY A 29 -30.79 27.56 3.41
CA GLY A 29 -32.16 27.42 2.95
C GLY A 29 -32.96 26.68 4.02
N VAL A 30 -33.82 27.43 4.70
CA VAL A 30 -34.78 26.94 5.70
C VAL A 30 -35.82 26.06 4.99
N SER A 31 -35.65 24.75 5.06
CA SER A 31 -36.75 23.80 4.89
C SER A 31 -37.28 23.45 6.27
N ALA A 32 -38.42 24.04 6.62
CA ALA A 32 -39.22 23.69 7.78
C ALA A 32 -39.82 22.29 7.59
N GLY A 33 -39.01 21.27 7.88
CA GLY A 33 -39.47 19.92 8.19
C GLY A 33 -39.27 19.70 9.68
N VAL A 34 -40.29 19.22 10.39
CA VAL A 34 -40.20 18.84 11.80
C VAL A 34 -39.02 17.86 11.98
N LEU A 35 -37.91 18.37 12.51
CA LEU A 35 -36.74 17.57 12.84
C LEU A 35 -37.08 16.79 14.11
N ALA A 36 -37.19 15.47 13.99
CA ALA A 36 -37.07 14.57 15.13
C ALA A 36 -35.62 14.68 15.66
N ALA A 37 -35.40 15.70 16.49
CA ALA A 37 -34.11 16.09 17.06
C ALA A 37 -33.25 14.94 17.64
N PRO A 38 -33.80 13.88 18.29
CA PRO A 38 -32.93 12.82 18.80
C PRO A 38 -32.27 11.99 17.69
N THR A 39 -32.97 11.76 16.57
CA THR A 39 -32.48 10.85 15.52
C THR A 39 -31.34 11.45 14.70
N PHE A 40 -31.39 12.74 14.40
CA PHE A 40 -30.33 13.42 13.64
C PHE A 40 -29.09 13.66 14.50
N ALA A 41 -29.26 14.00 15.79
CA ALA A 41 -28.15 14.13 16.74
C ALA A 41 -27.47 12.78 17.02
N SER A 42 -28.25 11.68 17.13
CA SER A 42 -27.68 10.33 17.21
C SER A 42 -27.00 9.89 15.92
N TRP A 43 -27.49 10.30 14.76
CA TRP A 43 -26.85 9.99 13.46
C TRP A 43 -25.53 10.77 13.29
N LEU A 44 -25.49 12.05 13.65
CA LEU A 44 -24.25 12.83 13.69
C LEU A 44 -23.28 12.26 14.73
N GLY A 45 -23.74 11.94 15.94
CA GLY A 45 -22.91 11.33 16.98
C GLY A 45 -22.38 9.94 16.59
N ALA A 46 -23.17 9.15 15.84
CA ALA A 46 -22.74 7.86 15.30
C ALA A 46 -21.77 8.01 14.10
N ALA A 47 -21.96 9.03 13.27
CA ALA A 47 -21.02 9.35 12.19
C ALA A 47 -19.68 9.89 12.73
N ASP A 48 -19.72 10.70 13.78
CA ASP A 48 -18.54 11.22 14.48
C ASP A 48 -17.84 10.11 15.27
N ALA A 49 -18.58 9.22 15.95
CA ALA A 49 -18.02 8.03 16.61
C ALA A 49 -17.42 7.03 15.62
N LYS A 50 -18.00 6.89 14.42
CA LYS A 50 -17.46 6.06 13.33
C LYS A 50 -16.23 6.71 12.67
N ALA A 51 -16.12 8.04 12.71
CA ALA A 51 -14.97 8.79 12.23
C ALA A 51 -13.83 8.88 13.28
N ALA A 52 -14.14 8.72 14.58
CA ALA A 52 -13.20 8.97 15.67
C ALA A 52 -12.35 7.78 16.11
N THR A 53 -12.56 6.55 15.62
CA THR A 53 -11.56 5.50 15.79
C THR A 53 -10.54 5.59 14.66
N ALA A 54 -9.50 6.39 14.88
CA ALA A 54 -8.29 6.31 14.07
C ALA A 54 -7.88 4.84 13.98
N ALA A 55 -7.64 4.36 12.76
CA ALA A 55 -7.24 2.98 12.54
C ALA A 55 -6.01 2.65 13.39
N LEU A 56 -6.07 1.55 14.14
CA LEU A 56 -4.93 1.07 14.91
C LEU A 56 -3.73 0.80 14.00
N ALA A 57 -2.53 0.92 14.58
CA ALA A 57 -1.31 0.54 13.87
C ALA A 57 -1.39 -0.93 13.44
N PHE A 58 -0.78 -1.26 12.31
CA PHE A 58 -0.85 -2.62 11.76
C PHE A 58 -0.41 -3.69 12.78
N VAL A 59 0.64 -3.42 13.56
CA VAL A 59 1.18 -4.34 14.56
C VAL A 59 0.21 -4.65 15.71
N ASP A 60 -0.73 -3.74 15.98
CA ASP A 60 -1.73 -3.91 17.05
C ASP A 60 -2.96 -4.66 16.54
N ASP A 61 -3.20 -4.64 15.22
CA ASP A 61 -4.45 -5.08 14.59
C ASP A 61 -4.26 -6.18 13.52
N TYR A 62 -3.03 -6.66 13.30
CA TYR A 62 -2.71 -7.62 12.21
C TYR A 62 -3.54 -8.91 12.27
N ARG A 63 -4.01 -9.29 13.46
CA ARG A 63 -4.85 -10.48 13.67
C ARG A 63 -6.23 -10.37 13.04
N THR A 64 -6.66 -9.18 12.63
CA THR A 64 -7.88 -9.00 11.83
C THR A 64 -7.72 -9.45 10.39
N ASN A 65 -6.53 -9.85 9.96
CA ASN A 65 -6.28 -10.49 8.68
C ASN A 65 -6.83 -11.93 8.65
N VAL A 66 -8.15 -12.04 8.59
CA VAL A 66 -8.88 -13.29 8.47
C VAL A 66 -9.79 -13.24 7.26
N VAL A 67 -10.08 -14.40 6.66
CA VAL A 67 -10.87 -14.50 5.41
C VAL A 67 -12.28 -13.91 5.54
N ALA A 68 -12.84 -13.89 6.76
CA ALA A 68 -14.14 -13.30 7.05
C ALA A 68 -14.14 -11.76 6.95
N ASN A 69 -12.98 -11.11 7.12
CA ASN A 69 -12.85 -9.66 7.09
C ASN A 69 -12.39 -9.20 5.72
N GLN A 70 -13.31 -8.63 4.93
CA GLN A 70 -13.09 -8.33 3.52
C GLN A 70 -13.11 -6.82 3.20
N THR A 71 -13.05 -5.96 4.21
CA THR A 71 -13.04 -4.50 4.02
C THR A 71 -11.86 -3.84 4.75
N PRO A 72 -11.41 -2.64 4.33
CA PRO A 72 -10.37 -1.88 5.04
C PRO A 72 -10.70 -1.60 6.52
N GLU A 73 -11.98 -1.45 6.85
CA GLU A 73 -12.44 -1.18 8.22
C GLU A 73 -12.33 -2.41 9.12
N THR A 74 -12.39 -3.61 8.53
CA THR A 74 -12.43 -4.88 9.26
C THR A 74 -11.14 -5.69 9.15
N ASN A 75 -10.26 -5.39 8.19
CA ASN A 75 -9.04 -6.14 7.94
C ASN A 75 -7.83 -5.19 7.79
N ALA A 76 -6.89 -5.28 8.74
CA ALA A 76 -5.69 -4.44 8.77
C ALA A 76 -4.80 -4.58 7.53
N VAL A 77 -4.75 -5.75 6.87
CA VAL A 77 -3.99 -5.94 5.62
C VAL A 77 -4.68 -5.26 4.45
N ILE A 78 -6.00 -5.39 4.33
CA ILE A 78 -6.77 -4.71 3.27
C ILE A 78 -6.62 -3.19 3.42
N ARG A 79 -6.62 -2.69 4.66
CA ARG A 79 -6.35 -1.27 4.95
C ARG A 79 -4.95 -0.85 4.56
N ALA A 80 -3.93 -1.62 4.96
CA ALA A 80 -2.54 -1.33 4.63
C ALA A 80 -2.30 -1.29 3.11
N LEU A 81 -3.02 -2.11 2.35
CA LEU A 81 -2.95 -2.17 0.89
C LEU A 81 -3.97 -1.27 0.18
N GLY A 82 -4.79 -0.51 0.92
CA GLY A 82 -5.93 0.23 0.38
C GLY A 82 -5.56 1.22 -0.73
N GLY A 83 -4.37 1.81 -0.67
CA GLY A 83 -3.87 2.70 -1.73
C GLY A 83 -3.77 2.04 -3.12
N PHE A 84 -3.65 0.72 -3.21
CA PHE A 84 -3.68 0.02 -4.50
C PHE A 84 -5.04 0.15 -5.20
N ALA A 85 -6.13 0.36 -4.45
CA ALA A 85 -7.46 0.57 -5.02
C ALA A 85 -7.56 1.88 -5.82
N GLU A 86 -6.62 2.81 -5.65
CA GLU A 86 -6.56 4.05 -6.46
C GLU A 86 -5.95 3.80 -7.85
N ILE A 87 -5.09 2.78 -7.99
CA ILE A 87 -4.40 2.46 -9.25
C ILE A 87 -5.02 1.27 -9.99
N TRP A 88 -5.74 0.40 -9.28
CA TRP A 88 -6.30 -0.86 -9.79
C TRP A 88 -7.63 -1.20 -9.13
N LYS A 89 -8.63 -1.56 -9.95
CA LYS A 89 -9.89 -2.13 -9.48
C LYS A 89 -9.87 -3.65 -9.60
N THR A 90 -9.94 -4.36 -8.48
CA THR A 90 -10.05 -5.82 -8.46
C THR A 90 -11.36 -6.30 -9.07
N GLY A 91 -11.30 -7.35 -9.90
CA GLY A 91 -12.47 -8.01 -10.49
C GLY A 91 -12.92 -9.23 -9.67
N GLY A 92 -13.98 -9.91 -10.11
CA GLY A 92 -14.50 -11.11 -9.43
C GLY A 92 -13.62 -12.36 -9.56
N ALA A 93 -12.63 -12.33 -10.45
CA ALA A 93 -11.62 -13.37 -10.65
C ALA A 93 -10.23 -12.74 -10.84
N TRP A 94 -9.18 -13.53 -10.61
CA TRP A 94 -7.78 -13.11 -10.58
C TRP A 94 -7.33 -12.32 -11.83
N ASN A 95 -7.93 -12.57 -13.01
CA ASN A 95 -7.58 -11.97 -14.30
C ASN A 95 -8.60 -10.93 -14.81
N THR A 96 -9.55 -10.50 -13.98
CA THR A 96 -10.68 -9.63 -14.42
C THR A 96 -10.65 -8.22 -13.83
N GLY A 97 -9.54 -7.83 -13.21
CA GLY A 97 -9.42 -6.46 -12.71
C GLY A 97 -9.23 -5.42 -13.82
N THR A 98 -9.41 -4.15 -13.47
CA THR A 98 -9.37 -3.02 -14.39
C THR A 98 -8.32 -2.00 -13.92
N PRO A 99 -7.38 -1.59 -14.78
CA PRO A 99 -6.44 -0.52 -14.44
C PRO A 99 -7.16 0.83 -14.35
N LEU A 100 -6.99 1.54 -13.24
CA LEU A 100 -7.53 2.90 -13.05
C LEU A 100 -6.51 3.96 -13.47
N LEU A 101 -5.23 3.70 -13.21
CA LEU A 101 -4.10 4.54 -13.61
C LEU A 101 -3.12 3.75 -14.49
N PRO A 102 -3.48 3.47 -15.75
CA PRO A 102 -2.73 2.58 -16.64
C PRO A 102 -1.30 3.05 -16.92
N GLU A 103 -1.05 4.37 -16.89
CA GLU A 103 0.31 4.90 -17.10
C GLU A 103 1.25 4.55 -15.94
N ILE A 104 0.78 4.57 -14.70
CA ILE A 104 1.56 4.16 -13.53
C ILE A 104 1.88 2.66 -13.61
N LEU A 105 0.89 1.83 -13.91
CA LEU A 105 1.06 0.38 -14.04
C LEU A 105 2.04 0.03 -15.18
N ARG A 106 1.94 0.74 -16.31
CA ARG A 106 2.88 0.58 -17.42
C ARG A 106 4.30 1.05 -17.04
N ALA A 107 4.43 2.14 -16.29
CA ALA A 107 5.72 2.61 -15.78
C ALA A 107 6.36 1.58 -14.84
N ASN A 108 5.57 0.95 -13.96
CA ASN A 108 6.02 -0.14 -13.09
C ASN A 108 6.57 -1.32 -13.90
N MET A 109 5.84 -1.79 -14.92
CA MET A 109 6.32 -2.88 -15.78
C MET A 109 7.61 -2.52 -16.54
N ARG A 110 7.72 -1.28 -17.04
CA ARG A 110 8.94 -0.78 -17.70
C ARG A 110 10.11 -0.71 -16.73
N TYR A 111 9.87 -0.31 -15.48
CA TYR A 111 10.86 -0.27 -14.41
C TYR A 111 11.40 -1.68 -14.12
N CYS A 112 10.52 -2.66 -13.87
CA CYS A 112 10.92 -4.05 -13.65
C CYS A 112 11.72 -4.62 -14.82
N ALA A 113 11.28 -4.37 -16.06
CA ALA A 113 11.98 -4.83 -17.25
C ALA A 113 13.37 -4.19 -17.40
N ARG A 114 13.52 -2.91 -17.04
CA ARG A 114 14.81 -2.22 -17.05
C ARG A 114 15.76 -2.78 -16.01
N LEU A 115 15.32 -2.94 -14.76
CA LEU A 115 16.15 -3.56 -13.71
C LEU A 115 16.55 -4.98 -14.08
N THR A 116 15.61 -5.77 -14.57
CA THR A 116 15.83 -7.16 -15.01
C THR A 116 16.91 -7.26 -16.08
N ARG A 117 16.95 -6.32 -17.05
CA ARG A 117 17.99 -6.29 -18.08
C ARG A 117 19.35 -5.79 -17.60
N ALA A 118 19.36 -4.97 -16.56
CA ALA A 118 20.58 -4.36 -16.03
C ALA A 118 21.22 -5.16 -14.89
N ARG A 119 20.54 -6.17 -14.35
CA ARG A 119 21.03 -6.93 -13.19
C ARG A 119 22.29 -7.72 -13.52
N THR A 120 23.18 -7.82 -12.54
CA THR A 120 24.34 -8.72 -12.61
C THR A 120 23.93 -10.17 -12.41
N GLU A 121 24.83 -11.10 -12.73
CA GLU A 121 24.61 -12.53 -12.44
C GLU A 121 24.43 -12.76 -10.94
N ALA A 122 25.22 -12.09 -10.09
CA ALA A 122 25.10 -12.19 -8.63
C ALA A 122 23.71 -11.75 -8.15
N GLN A 123 23.18 -10.63 -8.67
CA GLN A 123 21.82 -10.18 -8.37
C GLN A 123 20.76 -11.15 -8.87
N ALA A 124 21.00 -11.83 -10.00
CA ALA A 124 20.09 -12.86 -10.50
C ALA A 124 20.05 -14.08 -9.57
N LYS A 125 21.22 -14.52 -9.06
CA LYS A 125 21.32 -15.62 -8.10
C LYS A 125 20.67 -15.26 -6.75
N GLU A 126 20.88 -14.03 -6.28
CA GLU A 126 20.22 -13.51 -5.08
C GLU A 126 18.69 -13.48 -5.22
N ALA A 127 18.19 -12.89 -6.31
CA ALA A 127 16.74 -12.83 -6.58
C ALA A 127 16.12 -14.24 -6.66
N PHE A 128 16.82 -15.20 -7.29
CA PHE A 128 16.36 -16.59 -7.33
C PHE A 128 16.18 -17.19 -5.93
N VAL A 129 17.13 -16.98 -5.03
CA VAL A 129 17.07 -17.50 -3.65
C VAL A 129 15.86 -16.92 -2.93
N TYR A 130 15.67 -15.60 -2.97
CA TYR A 130 14.51 -14.95 -2.34
C TYR A 130 13.18 -15.39 -2.93
N ASP A 131 13.10 -15.50 -4.27
CA ASP A 131 11.89 -15.94 -4.94
C ASP A 131 11.51 -17.36 -4.53
N ARG A 132 12.52 -18.23 -4.33
CA ARG A 132 12.32 -19.67 -4.12
C ARG A 132 12.21 -20.11 -2.69
N GLN A 133 12.77 -19.36 -1.75
CA GLN A 133 12.50 -19.52 -0.34
C GLN A 133 11.01 -19.36 -0.03
N HIS A 134 10.56 -20.05 1.01
CA HIS A 134 9.23 -19.80 1.57
C HIS A 134 9.09 -18.34 2.02
N GLN A 135 7.96 -17.71 1.69
CA GLN A 135 7.77 -16.27 1.87
C GLN A 135 8.01 -15.81 3.32
N SER A 136 7.52 -16.57 4.31
CA SER A 136 7.73 -16.22 5.72
C SER A 136 9.21 -16.26 6.11
N TYR A 137 10.01 -17.21 5.59
CA TYR A 137 11.46 -17.25 5.84
C TYR A 137 12.18 -16.06 5.22
N ALA A 138 11.91 -15.79 3.94
CA ALA A 138 12.54 -14.71 3.20
C ALA A 138 12.29 -13.33 3.88
N MET A 139 11.08 -13.11 4.38
CA MET A 139 10.70 -11.86 5.04
C MET A 139 11.41 -11.63 6.38
N ILE A 140 11.92 -12.67 7.05
CA ILE A 140 12.73 -12.50 8.28
C ILE A 140 13.97 -11.64 8.00
N GLY A 141 14.48 -11.64 6.77
CA GLY A 141 15.59 -10.77 6.36
C GLY A 141 15.31 -9.28 6.55
N ALA A 142 14.04 -8.85 6.54
CA ALA A 142 13.66 -7.46 6.78
C ALA A 142 13.95 -6.98 8.23
N LEU A 143 14.23 -7.90 9.15
CA LEU A 143 14.68 -7.56 10.51
C LEU A 143 16.15 -7.07 10.56
N GLY A 144 16.87 -7.14 9.43
CA GLY A 144 18.26 -6.67 9.34
C GLY A 144 19.17 -7.42 10.33
N PRO A 145 19.91 -6.73 11.22
CA PRO A 145 20.80 -7.36 12.19
C PRO A 145 20.16 -8.39 13.13
N LEU A 146 18.83 -8.37 13.27
CA LEU A 146 18.09 -9.31 14.11
C LEU A 146 17.66 -10.59 13.37
N ALA A 147 17.84 -10.66 12.05
CA ALA A 147 17.32 -11.76 11.23
C ALA A 147 17.85 -13.12 11.67
N ASP A 148 19.17 -13.25 11.91
CA ASP A 148 19.77 -14.53 12.27
C ASP A 148 19.36 -15.01 13.68
N LEU A 149 19.25 -14.06 14.62
CA LEU A 149 18.74 -14.35 15.97
C LEU A 149 17.29 -14.84 15.90
N TYR A 150 16.46 -14.19 15.09
CA TYR A 150 15.07 -14.58 14.91
C TYR A 150 14.96 -15.96 14.23
N LYS A 151 15.71 -16.22 13.15
CA LYS A 151 15.73 -17.52 12.47
C LYS A 151 16.10 -18.65 13.44
N SER A 152 17.15 -18.45 14.23
CA SER A 152 17.59 -19.41 15.24
C SER A 152 16.53 -19.64 16.32
N GLY A 153 16.01 -18.57 16.92
CA GLY A 153 15.01 -18.66 18.00
C GLY A 153 13.68 -19.25 17.56
N ALA A 154 13.22 -18.90 16.36
CA ALA A 154 11.98 -19.43 15.78
C ALA A 154 12.15 -20.79 15.10
N LYS A 155 13.38 -21.33 15.02
CA LYS A 155 13.71 -22.53 14.23
C LYS A 155 13.24 -22.43 12.78
N ALA A 156 13.32 -21.22 12.21
CA ALA A 156 13.00 -20.98 10.82
C ALA A 156 14.20 -21.42 9.96
N VAL A 157 13.96 -22.34 9.03
CA VAL A 157 14.97 -22.96 8.16
C VAL A 157 14.53 -22.91 6.70
N THR A 158 15.46 -23.17 5.78
CA THR A 158 15.17 -23.30 4.34
C THR A 158 16.14 -24.30 3.74
N SER A 159 15.71 -25.06 2.73
CA SER A 159 16.62 -25.87 1.91
C SER A 159 17.27 -25.05 0.80
N ILE A 160 16.81 -23.82 0.56
CA ILE A 160 17.24 -22.98 -0.56
C ILE A 160 18.23 -21.94 -0.05
N THR A 161 19.51 -22.28 -0.20
CA THR A 161 20.64 -21.45 0.24
C THR A 161 21.44 -20.87 -0.92
N SER A 162 21.19 -21.33 -2.15
CA SER A 162 21.88 -20.88 -3.35
C SER A 162 21.00 -21.03 -4.59
N ALA A 163 21.37 -20.32 -5.66
CA ALA A 163 20.78 -20.50 -6.96
C ALA A 163 21.56 -21.54 -7.77
N PRO A 164 20.88 -22.33 -8.62
CA PRO A 164 21.54 -23.24 -9.55
C PRO A 164 22.30 -22.45 -10.63
N ASP A 165 23.43 -22.98 -11.09
CA ASP A 165 24.23 -22.34 -12.17
C ASP A 165 23.57 -22.45 -13.55
N THR A 166 22.67 -23.41 -13.73
CA THR A 166 21.95 -23.64 -14.98
C THR A 166 20.46 -23.81 -14.71
N THR A 167 19.65 -23.83 -15.77
CA THR A 167 18.20 -24.05 -15.64
C THR A 167 17.93 -25.45 -15.07
N PRO A 168 17.24 -25.55 -13.91
CA PRO A 168 16.87 -26.84 -13.34
C PRO A 168 15.96 -27.65 -14.27
N ALA A 169 16.14 -28.97 -14.27
CA ALA A 169 15.28 -29.88 -15.04
C ALA A 169 13.85 -29.97 -14.46
N THR A 170 13.67 -29.62 -13.19
CA THR A 170 12.40 -29.68 -12.47
C THR A 170 12.20 -28.42 -11.62
N THR A 171 10.97 -28.20 -11.16
CA THR A 171 10.65 -27.14 -10.21
C THR A 171 11.49 -27.29 -8.94
N ILE A 172 12.07 -26.18 -8.47
CA ILE A 172 12.73 -26.10 -7.16
C ILE A 172 11.71 -25.60 -6.15
N SER A 173 11.45 -26.43 -5.15
CA SER A 173 10.56 -26.15 -4.02
C SER A 173 11.37 -26.12 -2.73
N ASP A 174 11.06 -25.15 -1.87
CA ASP A 174 11.64 -25.09 -0.54
C ASP A 174 11.13 -26.24 0.33
N ALA A 175 11.95 -26.69 1.27
CA ALA A 175 11.65 -27.76 2.21
C ALA A 175 12.41 -27.56 3.51
N VAL A 176 11.87 -28.08 4.61
CA VAL A 176 12.64 -28.21 5.84
C VAL A 176 13.81 -29.17 5.57
N PRO A 177 15.08 -28.76 5.77
CA PRO A 177 16.22 -29.66 5.59
C PRO A 177 16.09 -30.93 6.44
N ALA A 178 16.54 -32.06 5.91
CA ALA A 178 16.40 -33.36 6.59
C ALA A 178 17.15 -33.43 7.93
N ASP A 179 18.21 -32.62 8.07
CA ASP A 179 19.04 -32.46 9.25
C ASP A 179 18.60 -31.29 10.16
N ALA A 180 17.46 -30.65 9.87
CA ALA A 180 16.97 -29.54 10.66
C ALA A 180 16.60 -29.97 12.10
N PRO A 181 16.83 -29.11 13.11
CA PRO A 181 16.44 -29.38 14.49
C PRO A 181 14.96 -29.72 14.64
N ALA A 182 14.62 -30.54 15.64
CA ALA A 182 13.23 -30.88 15.94
C ALA A 182 12.37 -29.62 16.18
N GLY A 183 11.23 -29.56 15.49
CA GLY A 183 10.30 -28.43 15.52
C GLY A 183 10.67 -27.28 14.58
N SER A 184 11.59 -27.47 13.63
CA SER A 184 11.89 -26.47 12.61
C SER A 184 10.79 -26.40 11.54
N ALA A 185 10.64 -25.23 10.92
CA ALA A 185 9.70 -24.97 9.84
C ALA A 185 10.30 -23.96 8.83
N LEU A 186 9.66 -23.83 7.65
CA LEU A 186 10.07 -22.89 6.59
C LEU A 186 9.82 -21.39 6.93
N GLY A 187 9.71 -21.05 8.20
CA GLY A 187 9.24 -19.77 8.68
C GLY A 187 8.59 -19.90 10.06
N ALA A 188 8.47 -18.77 10.74
CA ALA A 188 7.77 -18.65 12.02
C ALA A 188 6.26 -18.45 11.82
#